data_AF-A0A972RX55-F1
#
_entry.id   AF-A0A972RX55-F1
#
_cell.length_a   1.000
_cell.length_b   1.000
_cell.length_c   1.000
_cell.angle_alpha   90.00
_cell.angle_beta   90.00
_cell.angle_gamma   90.00
#
_symmetry.space_group_name_H-M   'P 1'
#
loop_
_entity.id
_entity.type
_entity.pdbx_description
1 polymer ?
#
loop_
_entity_poly.entity_id
_entity_poly.type
_entity_poly.pdbx_seq_one_letter_code
_entity_poly.pdbx_strand_id
1 'polypeptide(L)'
;MGCNNRSAVVQMEEEYMTLIIEYKDKEDRAVICDEIGKVEEEFGVHPEVMHKRNPNGGGSFTIEFADEIYVHSRIPGEFIEKVLNDLEIEQCDER
;
A
#
# COMPACT_ATOMS: atom_id res chain seq x y z
N MET A 1 19.76 -10.17 8.34
CA MET A 1 19.14 -9.33 7.30
C MET A 1 18.49 -10.26 6.29
N GLY A 2 17.28 -10.72 6.60
CA GLY A 2 16.44 -11.42 5.63
C GLY A 2 15.83 -10.36 4.73
N CYS A 3 15.95 -10.52 3.41
CA CYS A 3 15.26 -9.65 2.47
C CYS A 3 13.76 -9.96 2.61
N ASN A 4 12.97 -9.05 3.19
CA ASN A 4 11.54 -9.23 3.36
C ASN A 4 10.90 -9.58 1.99
N ASN A 5 9.91 -10.48 2.00
CA ASN A 5 9.20 -10.89 0.78
C ASN A 5 8.28 -9.80 0.21
N ARG A 6 8.19 -8.67 0.93
CA ARG A 6 7.37 -7.50 0.64
C ARG A 6 8.25 -6.26 0.66
N SER A 7 8.00 -5.36 -0.28
CA SER A 7 8.61 -4.03 -0.32
C SER A 7 7.54 -3.02 -0.72
N ALA A 8 7.70 -1.78 -0.30
CA ALA A 8 6.77 -0.72 -0.64
C ALA A 8 7.48 0.53 -1.13
N VAL A 9 6.80 1.25 -2.02
CA VAL A 9 7.20 2.53 -2.58
C VAL A 9 6.03 3.50 -2.38
N VAL A 10 6.32 4.68 -1.82
CA VAL A 10 5.33 5.75 -1.61
C VAL A 10 5.65 6.87 -2.57
N GLN A 11 4.68 7.26 -3.40
CA GLN A 11 4.80 8.35 -4.34
C GLN A 11 3.83 9.47 -3.96
N MET A 12 4.32 10.70 -3.98
CA MET A 12 3.54 11.91 -3.72
C MET A 12 3.70 12.86 -4.90
N GLU A 13 2.59 13.22 -5.52
CA GLU A 13 2.50 14.19 -6.61
C GLU A 13 1.51 15.28 -6.19
N GLU A 14 1.48 16.44 -6.87
CA GLU A 14 0.79 17.65 -6.38
C GLU A 14 -0.70 17.44 -6.02
N GLU A 15 -1.37 16.45 -6.63
CA GLU A 15 -2.80 16.19 -6.47
C GLU A 15 -3.14 14.75 -6.08
N TYR A 16 -2.15 13.85 -5.94
CA TYR A 16 -2.42 12.45 -5.62
C TYR A 16 -1.30 11.82 -4.80
N MET A 17 -1.70 10.88 -3.94
CA MET A 17 -0.79 10.06 -3.15
C MET A 17 -1.01 8.59 -3.49
N THR A 18 0.08 7.89 -3.77
CA THR A 18 0.05 6.50 -4.21
C THR A 18 0.99 5.65 -3.39
N LEU A 19 0.51 4.52 -2.89
CA LEU A 19 1.31 3.47 -2.26
C LEU A 19 1.36 2.25 -3.17
N ILE A 20 2.56 1.80 -3.51
CA ILE A 20 2.78 0.58 -4.27
C ILE A 20 3.43 -0.45 -3.34
N ILE A 21 2.76 -1.59 -3.12
CA ILE A 21 3.29 -2.72 -2.34
C ILE A 21 3.58 -3.87 -3.29
N GLU A 22 4.85 -4.26 -3.40
CA GLU A 22 5.30 -5.42 -4.16
C GLU A 22 5.42 -6.64 -3.24
N TYR A 23 5.07 -7.81 -3.76
CA TYR A 23 5.18 -9.09 -3.06
C TYR A 23 5.70 -10.19 -3.97
N LYS A 24 6.39 -11.17 -3.39
CA LYS A 24 6.99 -12.29 -4.13
C LYS A 24 6.13 -13.54 -4.15
N ASP A 25 5.30 -13.75 -3.11
CA ASP A 25 4.56 -14.98 -2.91
C ASP A 25 3.05 -14.77 -2.76
N LYS A 26 2.27 -15.82 -3.08
CA LYS A 26 0.79 -15.76 -3.07
C LYS A 26 0.21 -15.58 -1.67
N GLU A 27 0.91 -16.03 -0.63
CA GLU A 27 0.50 -15.88 0.76
C GLU A 27 0.50 -14.41 1.18
N ASP A 28 1.52 -13.66 0.77
CA ASP A 28 1.62 -12.23 1.03
C ASP A 28 0.46 -11.45 0.39
N ARG A 29 -0.03 -11.90 -0.76
CA ARG A 29 -1.18 -11.25 -1.40
C ARG A 29 -2.42 -11.25 -0.50
N ALA A 30 -2.72 -12.36 0.16
CA ALA A 30 -3.90 -12.43 1.03
C ALA A 30 -3.73 -11.52 2.24
N VAL A 31 -2.55 -11.56 2.85
CA VAL A 31 -2.21 -10.71 4.01
C VAL A 31 -2.30 -9.23 3.67
N ILE A 32 -1.72 -8.80 2.54
CA ILE A 32 -1.79 -7.40 2.09
C ILE A 32 -3.24 -6.97 1.83
N CYS A 33 -4.03 -7.82 1.17
CA CYS A 33 -5.42 -7.52 0.88
C CYS A 33 -6.27 -7.38 2.14
N ASP A 34 -6.10 -8.28 3.10
CA ASP A 34 -6.83 -8.25 4.37
C ASP A 34 -6.44 -7.02 5.18
N GLU A 35 -5.16 -6.64 5.19
CA GLU A 35 -4.70 -5.48 5.95
C GLU A 35 -5.20 -4.17 5.36
N ILE A 36 -5.14 -3.99 4.04
CA ILE A 36 -5.74 -2.84 3.35
C ILE A 36 -7.22 -2.69 3.75
N GLY A 37 -7.99 -3.79 3.68
CA GLY A 37 -9.41 -3.75 4.03
C GLY A 37 -9.69 -3.36 5.48
N LYS A 38 -8.86 -3.82 6.44
CA LYS A 38 -9.00 -3.39 7.85
C LYS A 38 -8.73 -1.91 8.03
N VAL A 39 -7.69 -1.38 7.39
CA VAL A 39 -7.34 0.04 7.51
C VAL A 39 -8.39 0.91 6.79
N GLU A 40 -8.96 0.45 5.68
CA GLU A 40 -10.13 1.10 5.04
C GLU A 40 -11.31 1.23 6.01
N GLU A 41 -11.66 0.16 6.72
CA GLU A 41 -12.72 0.16 7.73
C GLU A 41 -12.39 1.07 8.92
N GLU A 42 -11.15 1.06 9.41
CA GLU A 42 -10.70 1.87 10.55
C GLU A 42 -10.77 3.38 10.26
N PHE A 43 -10.32 3.79 9.08
CA PHE A 43 -10.27 5.20 8.68
C PHE A 43 -11.55 5.68 7.99
N GLY A 44 -12.46 4.76 7.62
CA GLY A 44 -13.67 5.08 6.87
C GLY A 44 -13.38 5.65 5.48
N VAL A 45 -12.31 5.15 4.83
CA VAL A 45 -11.86 5.59 3.51
C VAL A 45 -11.84 4.43 2.54
N HIS A 46 -11.99 4.75 1.25
CA HIS A 46 -12.03 3.78 0.16
C HIS A 46 -11.15 4.27 -0.99
N PRO A 47 -9.82 4.16 -0.88
CA PRO A 47 -8.91 4.48 -1.98
C PRO A 47 -9.15 3.53 -3.17
N GLU A 48 -8.64 3.91 -4.34
CA GLU A 48 -8.63 2.99 -5.48
C GLU A 48 -7.51 1.96 -5.31
N VAL A 49 -7.85 0.68 -5.34
CA VAL A 49 -6.89 -0.42 -5.18
C VAL A 49 -6.79 -1.24 -6.46
N MET A 50 -5.65 -1.13 -7.14
CA MET A 50 -5.32 -1.91 -8.33
C MET A 50 -4.41 -3.07 -7.97
N HIS A 51 -4.67 -4.25 -8.58
CA HIS A 51 -3.88 -5.46 -8.34
C HIS A 51 -3.23 -5.93 -9.63
N LYS A 52 -1.90 -6.08 -9.59
CA LYS A 52 -1.13 -6.69 -10.68
C LYS A 52 -0.56 -8.01 -10.20
N ARG A 53 -0.74 -9.08 -10.98
CA ARG A 53 -0.13 -10.39 -10.71
C ARG A 53 0.92 -10.69 -11.76
N ASN A 54 2.05 -11.20 -11.32
CA ASN A 54 3.10 -11.70 -12.18
C ASN A 54 2.95 -13.23 -12.33
N PRO A 55 3.35 -13.82 -13.47
CA PRO A 55 3.23 -15.26 -13.72
C PRO A 55 3.94 -16.15 -12.67
N ASN A 56 4.96 -15.60 -12.02
CA ASN A 56 5.81 -16.31 -11.06
C ASN A 56 5.23 -16.36 -9.63
N GLY A 57 3.99 -15.89 -9.41
CA GLY A 57 3.33 -15.94 -8.09
C GLY A 57 3.40 -14.66 -7.28
N GLY A 58 4.34 -13.76 -7.58
CA GLY A 58 4.40 -12.41 -7.03
C GLY A 58 3.51 -11.41 -7.75
N GLY A 59 3.59 -10.14 -7.37
CA GLY A 59 2.78 -9.08 -7.95
C GLY A 59 2.91 -7.77 -7.18
N SER A 60 1.96 -6.87 -7.42
CA SER A 60 1.87 -5.61 -6.68
C SER A 60 0.41 -5.21 -6.40
N PHE A 61 0.25 -4.42 -5.35
CA PHE A 61 -0.93 -3.62 -5.07
C PHE A 61 -0.55 -2.16 -5.29
N THR A 62 -1.41 -1.39 -5.94
CA THR A 62 -1.30 0.06 -6.06
C THR A 62 -2.53 0.65 -5.42
N ILE A 63 -2.34 1.45 -4.39
CA ILE A 63 -3.38 2.10 -3.60
C ILE A 63 -3.28 3.59 -3.90
N GLU A 64 -4.33 4.18 -4.43
CA GLU A 64 -4.34 5.55 -4.93
C GLU A 64 -5.43 6.38 -4.24
N PHE A 65 -5.02 7.54 -3.73
CA PHE A 65 -5.89 8.56 -3.16
C PHE A 65 -6.03 9.70 -4.16
N ALA A 66 -6.92 9.53 -5.15
CA ALA A 66 -7.14 10.50 -6.24
C ALA A 66 -8.39 11.39 -6.05
N ASP A 67 -9.23 11.11 -5.05
CA ASP A 67 -10.42 11.92 -4.79
C ASP A 67 -10.05 13.27 -4.15
N GLU A 68 -10.69 14.36 -4.59
CA GLU A 68 -10.46 15.73 -4.13
C GLU A 68 -10.63 15.87 -2.61
N ILE A 69 -11.44 14.99 -1.99
CA ILE A 69 -11.61 14.93 -0.54
C ILE A 69 -10.31 14.64 0.22
N TYR A 70 -9.30 14.08 -0.44
CA TYR A 70 -8.02 13.68 0.15
C TYR A 70 -6.88 14.68 -0.10
N VAL A 71 -6.99 15.54 -1.11
CA VAL A 71 -5.93 16.47 -1.58
C VAL A 71 -5.45 17.46 -0.51
N HIS A 72 -6.25 17.70 0.53
CA HIS A 72 -5.89 18.56 1.66
C HIS A 72 -5.96 17.85 3.02
N SER A 73 -6.04 16.52 3.01
CA SER A 73 -6.18 15.70 4.21
C SER A 73 -4.86 15.04 4.61
N ARG A 74 -4.70 14.76 5.90
CA ARG A 74 -3.61 13.90 6.42
C ARG A 74 -3.91 12.42 6.30
N ILE A 75 -5.18 12.07 6.04
CA ILE A 75 -5.67 10.70 6.03
C ILE A 75 -4.87 9.79 5.09
N PRO A 76 -4.52 10.18 3.84
CA PRO A 76 -3.71 9.33 2.97
C PRO A 76 -2.36 8.94 3.58
N GLY A 77 -1.68 9.90 4.21
CA GLY A 77 -0.39 9.65 4.86
C GLY A 77 -0.53 8.74 6.08
N GLU A 78 -1.54 8.99 6.93
CA GLU A 78 -1.82 8.17 8.13
C GLU A 78 -2.23 6.74 7.75
N PHE A 79 -3.03 6.59 6.69
CA PHE A 79 -3.41 5.29 6.13
C PHE A 79 -2.17 4.52 5.65
N ILE A 80 -1.32 5.15 4.85
CA ILE A 80 -0.11 4.53 4.31
C ILE A 80 0.83 4.10 5.45
N GLU A 81 1.06 4.97 6.42
CA GLU A 81 1.88 4.66 7.59
C GLU A 81 1.32 3.47 8.36
N LYS A 82 0.00 3.41 8.56
CA LYS A 82 -0.66 2.28 9.23
C LYS A 82 -0.46 0.97 8.47
N VAL A 83 -0.74 0.96 7.16
CA VAL A 83 -0.56 -0.24 6.31
C VAL A 83 0.88 -0.74 6.33
N LEU A 84 1.87 0.15 6.23
CA LEU A 84 3.28 -0.24 6.27
C LEU A 84 3.67 -0.84 7.62
N ASN A 85 3.24 -0.22 8.72
CA ASN A 85 3.52 -0.70 10.07
C ASN A 85 2.88 -2.06 10.34
N ASP A 86 1.61 -2.25 9.98
CA ASP A 86 0.89 -3.51 10.22
C ASP A 86 1.41 -4.66 9.35
N LEU A 87 1.92 -4.34 8.16
CA LEU A 87 2.56 -5.33 7.28
C LEU A 87 4.04 -5.58 7.62
N GLU A 88 4.57 -4.91 8.64
CA GLU A 88 5.97 -4.94 9.05
C GLU A 88 6.92 -4.61 7.87
N ILE A 89 6.48 -3.73 6.97
CA ILE A 89 7.29 -3.27 5.84
C ILE A 89 8.13 -2.11 6.34
N GLU A 90 9.39 -2.40 6.65
CA GLU A 90 10.37 -1.34 6.87
C GLU A 90 10.44 -0.49 5.59
N GLN A 91 10.31 0.84 5.77
CA GLN A 91 10.40 1.82 4.70
C GLN A 91 11.66 1.53 3.88
N CYS A 92 11.49 0.99 2.67
CA CYS A 92 12.60 0.76 1.78
C CYS A 92 12.98 2.12 1.19
N ASP A 93 13.97 2.75 1.79
CA ASP A 93 14.59 3.99 1.29
C ASP A 93 14.83 3.87 -0.22
N GLU A 94 14.24 4.79 -0.98
CA GLU A 94 14.45 4.90 -2.41
C GLU A 94 15.90 5.34 -2.64
N ARG A 95 16.67 4.55 -3.39
CA ARG A 95 18.06 4.88 -3.75
C ARG A 95 18.12 6.05 -4.73
#